data_AF-A0A537X7W3-F1
#
_entry.id   AF-A0A537X7W3-F1
#
_cell.length_a   1.000
_cell.length_b   1.000
_cell.length_c   1.000
_cell.angle_alpha   90.00
_cell.angle_beta   90.00
_cell.angle_gamma   90.00
#
_symmetry.space_group_name_H-M   'P 1'
#
loop_
_entity.id
_entity.type
_entity.pdbx_description
1 polymer ?
#
loop_
_entity_poly.entity_id
_entity_poly.type
_entity_poly.pdbx_seq_one_letter_code
_entity_poly.pdbx_strand_id
1 'polypeptide(L)' 'MQIALFQPDIPQNTGTILRLCACLDVAAHIIEPAGFATSDRQFRRAGMDYLDEVRLTRHDSWN' A
#
# COMPACT_ATOMS: atom_id res chain seq x y z
N MET A 1 9.20 0.23 13.26
CA MET A 1 9.06 1.33 12.27
C MET A 1 7.97 0.94 11.29
N GLN A 2 7.06 1.85 10.93
CA GLN A 2 5.95 1.59 10.02
C GLN A 2 5.77 2.80 9.09
N ILE A 3 5.30 2.58 7.86
CA ILE A 3 5.06 3.64 6.88
C ILE A 3 3.55 3.76 6.66
N ALA A 4 3.01 4.98 6.76
CA ALA A 4 1.61 5.27 6.48
C ALA A 4 1.50 6.17 5.25
N LEU A 5 0.76 5.70 4.24
CA LEU A 5 0.35 6.47 3.08
C LEU A 5 -1.01 7.12 3.39
N PHE A 6 -0.99 8.43 3.63
CA PHE A 6 -2.20 9.19 3.87
C PHE A 6 -2.85 9.61 2.56
N GLN A 7 -4.06 9.13 2.31
CA GLN A 7 -4.90 9.47 1.15
C GLN A 7 -4.11 9.46 -0.18
N PRO A 8 -3.47 8.32 -0.55
CA PRO A 8 -2.57 8.29 -1.67
C PRO A 8 -3.32 8.47 -2.99
N ASP A 9 -2.86 9.39 -3.82
CA ASP A 9 -3.53 9.74 -5.08
C ASP A 9 -2.94 9.00 -6.30
N ILE A 10 -1.62 8.70 -6.26
CA ILE A 10 -0.91 8.09 -7.39
C ILE A 10 -0.63 6.60 -7.11
N PRO A 11 -1.22 5.65 -7.86
CA PRO A 11 -1.06 4.21 -7.61
C PRO A 11 0.39 3.72 -7.76
N GLN A 12 1.16 4.29 -8.69
CA GLN A 12 2.56 3.91 -8.93
C GLN A 12 3.47 4.27 -7.74
N ASN A 13 3.20 5.39 -7.07
CA ASN A 13 3.93 5.80 -5.87
C ASN A 13 3.63 4.83 -4.73
N THR A 14 2.36 4.48 -4.54
CA THR A 14 1.94 3.50 -3.55
C THR A 14 2.61 2.16 -3.78
N GLY A 15 2.59 1.63 -5.01
CA GLY A 15 3.29 0.39 -5.34
C GLY A 15 4.79 0.45 -5.04
N THR A 16 5.46 1.53 -5.42
CA THR A 16 6.91 1.68 -5.14
C THR A 16 7.22 1.65 -3.64
N ILE A 17 6.39 2.32 -2.84
CA ILE A 17 6.51 2.33 -1.37
C ILE A 17 6.19 0.96 -0.79
N LEU A 18 5.16 0.27 -1.27
CA LEU A 18 4.82 -1.09 -0.82
C LEU A 18 5.95 -2.09 -1.12
N ARG A 19 6.60 -1.95 -2.29
CA ARG A 19 7.78 -2.76 -2.64
C ARG A 19 8.95 -2.49 -1.71
N LEU A 20 9.20 -1.22 -1.39
CA LEU A 20 10.21 -0.85 -0.39
C LEU A 20 9.89 -1.47 0.98
N CYS A 21 8.62 -1.42 1.40
CA CYS A 21 8.16 -2.00 2.64
C CYS A 21 8.39 -3.52 2.68
N ALA A 22 8.08 -4.23 1.60
CA ALA A 22 8.38 -5.66 1.47
C ALA A 22 9.89 -5.95 1.57
N CYS A 23 10.73 -5.20 0.84
CA CYS A 23 12.19 -5.41 0.85
C CYS A 23 12.84 -5.14 2.22
N LEU A 24 12.25 -4.28 3.05
CA LEU A 24 12.81 -3.87 4.34
C LEU A 24 12.08 -4.51 5.54
N ASP A 25 11.14 -5.43 5.32
CA ASP A 25 10.23 -5.97 6.33
C ASP A 25 9.53 -4.88 7.19
N VAL A 26 9.19 -3.76 6.55
CA VAL A 26 8.47 -2.64 7.18
C VAL A 26 6.97 -2.80 6.93
N ALA A 27 6.15 -2.61 7.97
CA ALA A 27 4.70 -2.63 7.79
C ALA A 27 4.23 -1.35 7.09
N ALA A 28 3.25 -1.52 6.19
CA ALA A 28 2.64 -0.43 5.43
C ALA A 28 1.18 -0.22 5.83
N HIS A 29 0.76 1.04 5.88
CA HIS A 29 -0.62 1.43 6.14
C HIS A 29 -1.11 2.31 4.99
N ILE A 30 -2.32 2.04 4.49
CA ILE A 30 -3.02 2.96 3.58
C ILE A 30 -4.19 3.55 4.34
N ILE A 31 -4.27 4.88 4.39
CA ILE A 31 -5.36 5.61 5.03
C ILE A 31 -6.23 6.19 3.92
N GLU A 32 -7.48 5.76 3.87
CA GLU A 32 -8.47 6.15 2.88
C GLU A 32 -8.98 7.60 3.12
N PRO A 33 -9.59 8.24 2.10
CA PRO A 33 -9.78 7.75 0.73
C PRO A 33 -8.50 7.84 -0.11
N ALA A 34 -8.15 6.76 -0.79
CA ALA A 34 -7.16 6.75 -1.85
C ALA A 34 -7.78 7.27 -3.16
N GLY A 35 -6.98 7.96 -3.97
CA GLY A 35 -7.38 8.44 -5.31
C GLY A 35 -7.51 7.34 -6.36
N PHE A 36 -7.24 6.08 -6.00
CA PHE A 36 -7.34 4.90 -6.86
C PHE A 36 -7.89 3.72 -6.08
N ALA A 37 -8.35 2.67 -6.79
CA ALA A 37 -8.88 1.50 -6.11
C ALA A 37 -7.76 0.68 -5.46
N THR A 38 -7.74 0.65 -4.13
CA THR A 38 -6.74 -0.05 -3.33
C THR A 38 -6.99 -1.55 -3.21
N SER A 39 -7.85 -2.14 -4.04
CA SER A 39 -8.16 -3.59 -3.96
C SER A 39 -6.94 -4.47 -4.28
N ASP A 40 -6.79 -5.59 -3.56
CA ASP A 40 -5.74 -6.60 -3.77
C ASP A 40 -5.66 -7.06 -5.23
N ARG A 41 -6.82 -7.15 -5.91
CA ARG A 41 -6.90 -7.52 -7.31
C ARG A 41 -6.22 -6.50 -8.23
N GLN A 42 -6.36 -5.20 -7.96
CA GLN A 42 -5.70 -4.16 -8.76
C GLN A 42 -4.19 -4.17 -8.52
N PHE A 43 -3.76 -4.33 -7.26
CA PHE A 43 -2.35 -4.43 -6.95
C PHE A 43 -1.70 -5.68 -7.60
N ARG A 44 -2.33 -6.86 -7.54
CA ARG A 44 -1.83 -8.05 -8.26
C ARG A 44 -1.80 -7.84 -9.77
N ARG A 45 -2.80 -7.17 -10.35
CA ARG A 45 -2.83 -6.83 -11.78
C ARG A 45 -1.71 -5.88 -12.20
N ALA A 46 -1.26 -5.02 -11.29
CA ALA A 46 -0.13 -4.12 -11.51
C ALA A 46 1.23 -4.84 -11.44
N GLY A 47 1.25 -6.18 -11.32
CA GLY A 47 2.48 -6.96 -11.24
C GLY A 47 3.17 -6.86 -9.89
N MET A 48 2.42 -6.55 -8.82
CA MET A 48 2.93 -6.53 -7.45
C MET A 48 2.85 -7.94 -6.87
N ASP A 49 3.87 -8.73 -7.15
CA ASP A 49 4.14 -10.07 -6.63
C ASP A 49 4.51 -10.08 -5.14
N TYR A 50 4.95 -8.94 -4.59
CA TYR A 50 5.35 -8.76 -3.19
C TYR A 50 4.20 -8.45 -2.22
N LEU A 51 2.95 -8.39 -2.68
CA LEU A 51 1.82 -8.07 -1.79
C LEU A 51 1.62 -9.08 -0.67
N ASP A 52 1.96 -10.34 -0.93
CA ASP A 52 1.87 -11.42 0.06
C ASP A 52 2.99 -11.31 1.11
N GLU A 53 4.07 -10.57 0.79
CA GLU A 53 5.24 -10.35 1.65
C GLU A 53 5.13 -9.06 2.48
N VAL A 54 4.31 -8.09 2.04
CA VAL A 54 4.13 -6.82 2.78
C VAL A 54 2.99 -6.92 3.79
N ARG A 55 3.28 -6.56 5.05
CA ARG A 55 2.26 -6.39 6.08
C ARG A 55 1.46 -5.10 5.82
N LEU A 56 0.41 -5.19 4.98
CA LEU A 56 -0.45 -4.06 4.60
C LEU A 56 -1.71 -4.00 5.46
N THR A 57 -1.96 -2.85 6.09
CA THR A 57 -3.24 -2.53 6.77
C THR A 57 -3.93 -1.36 6.07
N ARG A 58 -5.25 -1.43 5.90
CA ARG A 58 -6.05 -0.31 5.38
C ARG A 58 -6.88 0.28 6.51
N HIS A 59 -6.97 1.60 6.55
CA HIS A 59 -7.76 2.36 7.52
C HIS A 59 -8.76 3.23 6.78
N ASP A 60 -10.01 3.23 7.22
CA ASP A 60 -11.07 4.06 6.61
C ASP A 60 -10.87 5.56 6.84
N SER A 61 -10.14 5.91 7.91
CA SER A 61 -9.84 7.29 8.28
C SER A 61 -8.57 7.36 9.15
N TRP A 62 -8.14 8.58 9.48
CA TRP A 62 -6.98 8.81 10.36
C TRP A 62 -7.22 8.40 11.83
N ASN A 63 -8.46 8.25 12.26
CA ASN A 63 -8.83 8.00 13.65
C ASN A 63 -8.69 6.54 14.05
#